data_AF-A0A7X6FST2-F1
#
_entry.id   AF-A0A7X6FST2-F1
#
_cell.length_a   1.000
_cell.length_b   1.000
_cell.length_c   1.000
_cell.angle_alpha   90.00
_cell.angle_beta   90.00
_cell.angle_gamma   90.00
#
_symmetry.space_group_name_H-M   'P 1'
#
loop_
_entity.id
_entity.type
_entity.pdbx_description
1 polymer ?
#
loop_
_entity_poly.entity_id
_entity_poly.type
_entity_poly.pdbx_seq_one_letter_code
_entity_poly.pdbx_strand_id
1 'polypeptide(L)'
;MLAIMIGAAVTAFLAGIGMLTGLYQRPKRLRAFAVNRHNEHFLADNGFTETDGKDITHYAPDGQALRFLEAHPGKLVFMAVGKRGKRAFIDLDEDGRMTSYTGVV
;
A
#
# COMPACT_ATOMS: atom_id res chain seq x y z
N MET A 1 -34.76 -36.47 11.03
CA MET A 1 -34.79 -35.18 11.76
C MET A 1 -33.44 -34.82 12.39
N LEU A 2 -32.84 -35.69 13.22
CA LEU A 2 -31.56 -35.40 13.90
C LEU A 2 -30.42 -34.97 12.95
N ALA A 3 -30.20 -35.69 11.85
CA ALA A 3 -29.14 -35.36 10.89
C ALA A 3 -29.32 -33.99 10.22
N ILE A 4 -30.56 -33.57 9.96
CA ILE A 4 -30.88 -32.25 9.39
C ILE A 4 -30.58 -31.15 10.41
N MET A 5 -30.90 -31.38 11.69
CA MET A 5 -30.60 -30.44 12.78
C MET A 5 -29.09 -30.25 12.96
N ILE A 6 -28.31 -31.34 12.87
CA ILE A 6 -26.84 -31.27 12.96
C ILE A 6 -26.26 -30.50 11.77
N GLY A 7 -26.72 -30.81 10.54
CA GLY A 7 -26.26 -30.09 9.35
C GLY A 7 -26.60 -28.58 9.38
N ALA A 8 -27.79 -28.24 9.86
CA ALA A 8 -28.22 -26.86 10.04
C ALA A 8 -27.36 -26.13 11.10
N ALA A 9 -27.06 -26.78 12.22
CA ALA A 9 -26.24 -26.21 13.28
C ALA A 9 -24.79 -25.94 12.81
N VAL A 10 -24.18 -26.88 12.08
CA VAL A 10 -22.84 -26.71 11.51
C VAL A 10 -22.81 -25.56 10.51
N THR A 11 -23.80 -25.47 9.63
CA THR A 11 -23.89 -24.38 8.64
C THR A 11 -24.05 -23.03 9.31
N ALA A 12 -24.94 -22.93 10.31
CA ALA A 12 -25.16 -21.69 11.07
C ALA A 12 -23.89 -21.26 11.82
N PHE A 13 -23.14 -22.21 12.38
CA PHE A 13 -21.88 -21.95 13.08
C PHE A 13 -20.80 -21.40 12.13
N LEU A 14 -20.60 -22.05 10.97
CA LEU A 14 -19.64 -21.59 9.96
C LEU A 14 -20.03 -20.22 9.40
N ALA A 15 -21.32 -19.99 9.14
CA ALA A 15 -21.82 -18.69 8.68
C ALA A 15 -21.59 -17.59 9.73
N GLY A 16 -21.79 -17.90 11.02
CA GLY A 16 -21.51 -16.98 12.12
C GLY A 16 -20.03 -16.57 12.18
N ILE A 17 -19.10 -17.52 12.04
CA ILE A 17 -17.66 -17.23 11.98
C ILE A 17 -17.32 -16.35 10.76
N GLY A 18 -17.87 -16.68 9.59
CA GLY A 18 -17.69 -15.88 8.37
C GLY A 18 -18.19 -14.43 8.53
N MET A 19 -19.34 -14.25 9.17
CA MET A 19 -19.89 -12.91 9.42
C MET A 19 -19.03 -12.12 10.41
N LEU A 20 -18.60 -12.72 11.52
CA LEU A 20 -17.76 -12.07 12.53
C LEU A 20 -16.40 -11.66 11.96
N THR A 21 -15.76 -12.57 11.21
CA THR A 21 -14.49 -12.27 10.54
C THR A 21 -14.63 -11.16 9.51
N GLY A 22 -15.70 -11.15 8.72
CA GLY A 22 -16.00 -10.09 7.77
C GLY A 22 -16.16 -8.71 8.45
N LEU A 23 -16.91 -8.64 9.55
CA LEU A 23 -17.10 -7.40 10.32
C LEU A 23 -15.78 -6.91 10.92
N TYR A 24 -14.94 -7.80 11.43
CA TYR A 24 -13.64 -7.45 12.02
C TYR A 24 -12.61 -6.98 10.97
N GLN A 25 -12.63 -7.55 9.76
CA GLN A 25 -11.70 -7.16 8.68
C GLN A 25 -12.11 -5.88 7.95
N ARG A 26 -13.41 -5.56 7.92
CA ARG A 26 -13.96 -4.36 7.26
C ARG A 26 -13.24 -3.05 7.64
N PRO A 27 -13.01 -2.71 8.92
CA PRO A 27 -12.31 -1.46 9.28
C PRO A 27 -10.86 -1.45 8.78
N LYS A 28 -10.16 -2.59 8.82
CA LYS A 28 -8.79 -2.70 8.31
C LYS A 28 -8.71 -2.41 6.80
N ARG A 29 -9.67 -2.94 6.03
CA ARG A 29 -9.76 -2.66 4.59
C ARG A 29 -10.02 -1.19 4.31
N LEU A 30 -10.94 -0.55 5.06
CA LEU A 30 -11.23 0.87 4.89
C LEU A 30 -10.01 1.75 5.19
N ARG A 31 -9.22 1.40 6.22
CA ARG A 31 -7.97 2.10 6.52
C ARG A 31 -6.96 1.94 5.38
N ALA A 32 -6.77 0.72 4.87
CA ALA A 32 -5.88 0.48 3.73
C ALA A 32 -6.30 1.28 2.48
N PHE A 33 -7.60 1.37 2.19
CA PHE A 33 -8.10 2.21 1.09
C PHE A 33 -7.85 3.70 1.33
N ALA A 34 -8.01 4.18 2.57
CA ALA A 34 -7.75 5.57 2.89
C ALA A 34 -6.26 5.93 2.75
N VAL A 35 -5.36 5.03 3.18
CA VAL A 35 -3.91 5.20 3.01
C VAL A 35 -3.53 5.16 1.54
N ASN A 36 -4.05 4.20 0.76
CA ASN A 36 -3.74 4.11 -0.66
C ASN A 36 -4.20 5.36 -1.42
N ARG A 37 -5.43 5.84 -1.15
CA ARG A 37 -5.94 7.08 -1.74
C ARG A 37 -5.08 8.28 -1.36
N HIS A 38 -4.65 8.38 -0.11
CA HIS A 38 -3.74 9.45 0.32
C HIS A 38 -2.42 9.41 -0.43
N ASN A 39 -1.85 8.22 -0.61
CA ASN A 39 -0.59 8.04 -1.32
C ASN A 39 -0.71 8.35 -2.82
N GLU A 40 -1.80 7.94 -3.46
CA GLU A 40 -2.13 8.31 -4.84
C GLU A 40 -2.20 9.84 -5.00
N HIS A 41 -2.89 10.52 -4.08
CA HIS A 41 -2.94 11.99 -4.07
C HIS A 41 -1.57 12.62 -3.82
N PHE A 42 -0.79 12.12 -2.86
CA PHE A 42 0.55 12.62 -2.59
C PHE A 42 1.43 12.55 -3.84
N LEU A 43 1.43 11.41 -4.55
CA LEU A 43 2.22 11.24 -5.77
C LEU A 43 1.75 12.19 -6.87
N ALA A 44 0.43 12.27 -7.11
CA ALA A 44 -0.14 13.15 -8.12
C ALA A 44 0.15 14.64 -7.82
N ASP A 45 -0.08 15.09 -6.59
CA ASP A 45 0.08 16.48 -6.17
C ASP A 45 1.54 16.92 -6.17
N ASN A 46 2.46 16.00 -5.91
CA ASN A 46 3.89 16.28 -6.00
C ASN A 46 4.43 16.16 -7.42
N GLY A 47 3.65 15.67 -8.40
CA GLY A 47 4.08 15.56 -9.80
C GLY A 47 4.87 14.28 -10.12
N PHE A 48 4.68 13.22 -9.35
CA PHE A 48 5.21 11.90 -9.68
C PHE A 48 4.41 11.27 -10.82
N THR A 49 5.10 10.55 -11.69
CA THR A 49 4.47 9.71 -12.72
C THR A 49 4.87 8.27 -12.50
N GLU A 50 3.90 7.41 -12.22
CA GLU A 50 4.14 5.97 -12.12
C GLU A 50 4.29 5.34 -13.51
N THR A 51 5.10 4.30 -13.58
CA THR A 51 5.31 3.52 -14.81
C THR A 51 5.22 2.04 -14.49
N ASP A 52 4.66 1.25 -15.41
CA ASP A 52 4.60 -0.23 -15.30
C ASP A 52 5.95 -0.93 -15.56
N GLY A 53 7.04 -0.15 -15.60
CA GLY A 53 8.39 -0.65 -15.86
C GLY A 53 9.00 -1.35 -14.64
N LYS A 54 9.83 -2.36 -14.89
CA LYS A 54 10.66 -2.98 -13.83
C LYS A 54 11.91 -2.18 -13.51
N ASP A 55 12.43 -1.47 -14.52
CA ASP A 55 13.71 -0.77 -14.42
C ASP A 55 13.57 0.71 -14.02
N ILE A 56 12.48 1.33 -14.42
CA ILE A 56 12.03 2.65 -13.99
C ILE A 56 10.62 2.37 -13.49
N THR A 57 10.35 2.72 -12.24
CA THR A 57 9.02 2.54 -11.64
C THR A 57 8.32 3.87 -11.48
N HIS A 58 9.06 4.96 -11.28
CA HIS A 58 8.50 6.30 -11.11
C HIS A 58 9.39 7.33 -11.80
N TYR A 59 8.77 8.41 -12.27
CA TYR A 59 9.46 9.67 -12.54
C TYR A 59 9.16 10.63 -11.40
N ALA A 60 10.22 11.24 -10.88
CA ALA A 60 10.13 12.31 -9.90
C ALA A 60 9.72 13.64 -10.58
N PRO A 61 9.36 14.67 -9.79
CA PRO A 61 8.83 15.93 -10.32
C PRO A 61 9.85 16.72 -11.15
N ASP A 62 11.14 16.48 -10.92
CA ASP A 62 12.27 17.03 -11.68
C ASP A 62 12.56 16.24 -12.97
N GLY A 63 11.73 15.24 -13.30
CA GLY A 63 11.91 14.33 -14.43
C GLY A 63 12.95 13.23 -14.16
N GLN A 64 13.50 13.13 -12.94
CA GLN A 64 14.44 12.06 -12.61
C GLN A 64 13.73 10.70 -12.62
N ALA A 65 14.26 9.78 -13.42
CA ALA A 65 13.85 8.38 -13.37
C ALA A 65 14.28 7.74 -12.04
N LEU A 66 13.31 7.15 -11.35
CA LEU A 66 13.47 6.45 -10.08
C LEU A 66 13.11 4.97 -10.25
N ARG A 67 13.90 4.12 -9.59
CA ARG A 67 13.60 2.70 -9.41
C ARG A 67 13.32 2.43 -7.96
N PHE A 68 12.14 1.90 -7.68
CA PHE A 68 11.81 1.41 -6.34
C PHE A 68 12.76 0.27 -5.96
N LEU A 69 13.34 0.37 -4.77
CA LEU A 69 14.22 -0.66 -4.22
C LEU A 69 13.50 -1.43 -3.12
N GLU A 70 13.18 -0.73 -2.03
CA GLU A 70 12.76 -1.34 -0.78
C GLU A 70 11.80 -0.42 -0.03
N ALA A 71 10.90 -1.04 0.75
CA ALA A 71 10.00 -0.34 1.67
C ALA A 71 10.40 -0.69 3.11
N HIS A 72 10.53 0.34 3.95
CA HIS A 72 10.73 0.22 5.39
C HIS A 72 9.52 0.82 6.14
N PRO A 73 9.33 0.52 7.44
CA PRO A 73 8.18 0.99 8.22
C PRO A 73 8.01 2.51 8.36
N GLY A 74 8.93 3.33 7.83
CA GLY A 74 8.83 4.79 7.86
C GLY A 74 9.37 5.47 6.60
N LYS A 75 9.76 4.71 5.56
CA LYS A 75 10.25 5.28 4.30
C LYS A 75 10.25 4.30 3.15
N LEU A 76 10.06 4.82 1.95
CA LEU A 76 10.30 4.13 0.69
C LEU A 76 11.65 4.57 0.14
N VAL A 77 12.43 3.61 -0.33
CA VAL A 77 13.78 3.84 -0.87
C VAL A 77 13.74 3.65 -2.38
N PHE A 78 14.23 4.67 -3.07
CA PHE A 78 14.37 4.68 -4.52
C PHE A 78 15.84 4.86 -4.92
N MET A 79 16.23 4.22 -6.01
CA MET A 79 17.48 4.48 -6.71
C MET A 79 17.24 5.50 -7.81
N ALA A 80 18.11 6.50 -7.93
CA ALA A 80 18.10 7.41 -9.07
C ALA A 80 18.76 6.73 -10.28
N VAL A 81 17.97 6.42 -11.31
CA VAL A 81 18.46 5.76 -12.53
C VAL A 81 19.41 6.73 -13.26
N GLY A 82 20.57 6.22 -13.67
CA GLY A 82 21.62 7.03 -14.31
C GLY A 82 22.53 7.81 -13.35
N LYS A 83 22.23 7.84 -12.04
CA LYS A 83 23.09 8.47 -11.03
C LYS A 83 23.64 7.42 -10.06
N ARG A 84 24.93 7.10 -10.20
CA ARG A 84 25.58 6.05 -9.40
C ARG A 84 25.60 6.42 -7.91
N GLY A 85 25.06 5.52 -7.08
CA GLY A 85 25.08 5.65 -5.61
C GLY A 85 24.10 6.67 -5.04
N LYS A 86 23.28 7.32 -5.88
CA LYS A 86 22.31 8.33 -5.46
C LYS A 86 20.95 7.70 -5.17
N ARG A 87 20.32 8.15 -4.09
CA ARG A 87 19.03 7.61 -3.61
C ARG A 87 18.02 8.71 -3.39
N ALA A 88 16.75 8.37 -3.54
CA ALA A 88 15.66 9.24 -3.16
C ALA A 88 14.78 8.54 -2.14
N PHE A 89 14.17 9.30 -1.25
CA PHE A 89 13.34 8.77 -0.18
C PHE A 89 11.98 9.45 -0.16
N ILE A 90 10.94 8.66 0.10
CA ILE A 90 9.63 9.17 0.49
C ILE A 90 9.39 8.71 1.93
N ASP A 91 9.19 9.64 2.85
CA ASP A 91 8.93 9.33 4.24
C ASP A 91 7.46 8.90 4.42
N LEU A 92 7.25 7.97 5.36
CA LEU A 92 5.94 7.43 5.69
C LEU A 92 5.58 7.75 7.15
N ASP A 93 4.31 8.05 7.41
CA ASP A 93 3.76 8.12 8.77
C ASP A 93 3.55 6.71 9.38
N GLU A 94 3.10 6.66 10.64
CA GLU A 94 2.81 5.39 11.34
C GLU A 94 1.71 4.54 10.68
N ASP A 95 0.85 5.17 9.88
CA ASP A 95 -0.22 4.52 9.13
C ASP A 95 0.22 4.09 7.72
N GLY A 96 1.45 4.43 7.30
CA GLY A 96 2.00 4.16 5.97
C GLY A 96 1.62 5.19 4.90
N ARG A 97 1.19 6.40 5.31
CA ARG A 97 0.92 7.52 4.39
C ARG A 97 2.21 8.23 4.02
N MET A 98 2.35 8.57 2.75
CA MET A 98 3.45 9.39 2.26
C MET A 98 3.31 10.83 2.76
N THR A 99 4.38 11.37 3.35
CA THR A 99 4.39 12.69 3.99
C THR A 99 5.36 13.67 3.36
N SER A 100 6.57 13.21 2.99
CA SER A 100 7.60 14.07 2.38
C SER A 100 8.45 13.31 1.38
N TYR A 101 8.95 14.04 0.39
CA TYR A 101 9.94 13.56 -0.56
C TYR A 101 11.26 14.30 -0.34
N THR A 102 12.36 13.57 -0.16
CA THR A 102 13.67 14.17 0.15
C THR A 102 14.42 14.68 -1.07
N GLY A 103 13.99 14.32 -2.29
CA GLY A 103 14.81 14.48 -3.48
C GLY A 103 15.94 13.43 -3.57
N VAL A 104 16.72 13.52 -4.65
CA VAL A 104 17.90 12.68 -4.86
C VAL A 104 19.08 13.22 -4.05
N VAL A 105 19.56 12.42 -3.11
CA VAL A 105 20.74 12.70 -2.27
C VAL A 105 21.90 11.75 -2.57
#